data_AF-A0A2T5PPS5-F1
#
_entry.id   AF-A0A2T5PPS5-F1
#
_cell.length_a   1.000
_cell.length_b   1.000
_cell.length_c   1.000
_cell.angle_alpha   90.00
_cell.angle_beta   90.00
_cell.angle_gamma   90.00
#
_symmetry.space_group_name_H-M   'P 1'
#
loop_
_entity.id
_entity.type
_entity.pdbx_description
1 polymer ?
#
loop_
_entity_poly.entity_id
_entity_poly.type
_entity_poly.pdbx_seq_one_letter_code
_entity_poly.pdbx_strand_id
1 'polypeptide(L)'
;MRTLTLLAGLCLGASAWANLPANEPVEPIAPAEITDPAKVELGKQLFFDPRLSRSGFISCNSCHNLSMGGSDNLPSSIGHNWQQGPINSPTVLNSSLNLAQFWDGRAADLKEQAAGPIANPMEMAFTHILAVDVLRSIPQYRESFKAVYKIDEITLDEVTDAIAEFEKTLVTPNSRFDLWLKGDAEAITKTELEGYELFKSIGCVACHNGPALGGNSFQKMGLVEPYETSNPAEGVAGLTGKDADRFKFKVPTLRNVELTYPYFHDGAYWKLEESVDIMARLQLGRKLSEEEIGKITAFLKTLTGEQPSFALPILPPSHNDTPRPQPFE
;
A
#
# COMPACT_ATOMS: atom_id res chain seq x y z
N MET A 1 19.53 -47.75 -56.00
CA MET A 1 19.40 -46.81 -54.85
C MET A 1 18.53 -45.65 -55.31
N ARG A 2 17.28 -45.58 -54.83
CA ARG A 2 16.35 -44.47 -55.09
C ARG A 2 16.44 -43.51 -53.91
N THR A 3 16.91 -42.30 -54.14
CA THR A 3 17.02 -41.27 -53.11
C THR A 3 15.69 -40.53 -53.01
N LEU A 4 14.93 -40.79 -51.95
CA LEU A 4 13.75 -40.02 -51.56
C LEU A 4 14.23 -38.71 -50.91
N THR A 5 13.88 -37.56 -51.49
CA THR A 5 14.09 -36.25 -50.86
C THR A 5 12.83 -35.88 -50.09
N LEU A 6 12.91 -35.91 -48.76
CA LEU A 6 11.86 -35.48 -47.84
C LEU A 6 11.87 -33.94 -47.78
N LEU A 7 10.81 -33.27 -48.25
CA LEU A 7 10.58 -31.86 -47.94
C LEU A 7 9.99 -31.76 -46.53
N ALA A 8 10.79 -31.25 -45.59
CA ALA A 8 10.29 -30.79 -44.29
C ALA A 8 9.75 -29.36 -44.46
N GLY A 9 8.43 -29.19 -44.41
CA GLY A 9 7.80 -27.88 -44.34
C GLY A 9 8.03 -27.27 -42.95
N LEU A 10 8.79 -26.17 -42.89
CA LEU A 10 8.84 -25.30 -41.72
C LEU A 10 7.48 -24.59 -41.60
N CYS A 11 6.64 -25.02 -40.66
CA CYS A 11 5.57 -24.19 -40.14
C CYS A 11 6.20 -23.08 -39.29
N LEU A 12 6.40 -21.90 -39.88
CA LEU A 12 6.64 -20.67 -39.13
C LEU A 12 5.35 -20.33 -38.38
N GLY A 13 5.27 -20.78 -37.12
CA GLY A 13 4.29 -20.26 -36.18
C GLY A 13 4.62 -18.79 -35.93
N ALA A 14 3.87 -17.90 -36.56
CA ALA A 14 3.85 -16.50 -36.16
C ALA A 14 3.28 -16.45 -34.74
N SER A 15 4.14 -16.28 -33.74
CA SER A 15 3.70 -15.81 -32.44
C SER A 15 3.02 -14.47 -32.67
N ALA A 16 1.69 -14.46 -32.57
CA ALA A 16 0.93 -13.22 -32.50
C ALA A 16 1.31 -12.58 -31.16
N TRP A 17 2.30 -11.68 -31.21
CA TRP A 17 2.42 -10.65 -30.20
C TRP A 17 1.14 -9.83 -30.34
N ALA A 18 0.13 -10.14 -29.53
CA ALA A 18 -1.02 -9.28 -29.40
C ALA A 18 -0.46 -7.91 -29.06
N ASN A 19 -0.71 -6.94 -29.95
CA ASN A 19 -0.36 -5.55 -29.68
C ASN A 19 -0.96 -5.21 -28.31
N LEU A 20 -0.10 -4.93 -27.33
CA LEU A 20 -0.52 -4.28 -26.10
C LEU A 20 -1.41 -3.10 -26.50
N PRO A 21 -2.57 -2.89 -25.87
CA PRO A 21 -3.36 -1.69 -26.15
C PRO A 21 -2.50 -0.47 -25.80
N ALA A 22 -1.88 0.12 -26.81
CA ALA A 22 -1.15 1.36 -26.67
C ALA A 22 -2.15 2.44 -26.24
N ASN A 23 -1.91 3.08 -25.09
CA ASN A 23 -2.71 4.14 -24.43
C ASN A 23 -3.77 3.73 -23.39
N GLU A 24 -3.60 2.65 -22.61
CA GLU A 24 -4.41 2.49 -21.40
C GLU A 24 -3.98 3.46 -20.28
N PRO A 25 -4.91 4.04 -19.48
CA PRO A 25 -4.58 4.92 -18.35
C PRO A 25 -4.00 4.18 -17.14
N VAL A 26 -3.85 2.86 -17.23
CA VAL A 26 -3.34 1.97 -16.17
C VAL A 26 -2.18 1.17 -16.74
N GLU A 27 -1.13 1.05 -15.94
CA GLU A 27 0.05 0.26 -16.27
C GLU A 27 0.17 -0.94 -15.32
N PRO A 28 0.72 -2.09 -15.78
CA PRO A 28 0.97 -3.21 -14.89
C PRO A 28 1.99 -2.89 -13.79
N ILE A 29 1.82 -3.49 -12.61
CA ILE A 29 2.84 -3.45 -11.56
C ILE A 29 4.01 -4.36 -11.96
N ALA A 30 5.21 -3.79 -11.99
CA ALA A 30 6.44 -4.55 -12.14
C ALA A 30 6.81 -5.22 -10.80
N PRO A 31 7.41 -6.42 -10.82
CA PRO A 31 8.04 -6.99 -9.62
C PRO A 31 9.11 -6.04 -9.06
N ALA A 32 9.27 -6.02 -7.73
CA ALA A 32 10.28 -5.18 -7.10
C ALA A 32 11.71 -5.63 -7.49
N GLU A 33 12.54 -4.66 -7.85
CA GLU A 33 13.98 -4.88 -8.03
C GLU A 33 14.70 -4.77 -6.69
N ILE A 34 15.23 -5.89 -6.19
CA ILE A 34 15.95 -5.92 -4.91
C ILE A 34 17.44 -5.68 -5.17
N THR A 35 17.91 -4.47 -4.83
CA THR A 35 19.31 -4.07 -5.03
C THR A 35 20.19 -4.30 -3.81
N ASP A 36 19.62 -4.26 -2.60
CA ASP A 36 20.30 -4.55 -1.33
C ASP A 36 19.49 -5.53 -0.46
N PRO A 37 19.65 -6.85 -0.66
CA PRO A 37 18.91 -7.86 0.08
C PRO A 37 19.15 -7.80 1.60
N ALA A 38 20.35 -7.37 2.04
CA ALA A 38 20.68 -7.30 3.46
C ALA A 38 19.94 -6.13 4.14
N LYS A 39 19.83 -4.98 3.47
CA LYS A 39 19.02 -3.86 3.95
C LYS A 39 17.53 -4.21 3.99
N VAL A 40 17.02 -4.90 2.96
CA VAL A 40 15.63 -5.37 2.93
C VAL A 40 15.34 -6.33 4.09
N GLU A 41 16.23 -7.28 4.38
CA GLU A 41 16.06 -8.20 5.52
C GLU A 41 16.06 -7.45 6.86
N LEU A 42 16.96 -6.48 7.04
CA LEU A 42 16.98 -5.62 8.22
C LEU A 42 15.68 -4.81 8.35
N GLY A 43 15.21 -4.20 7.27
CA GLY A 43 13.93 -3.49 7.22
C GLY A 43 12.74 -4.36 7.58
N LYS A 44 12.71 -5.59 7.07
CA LYS A 44 11.69 -6.59 7.39
C LYS A 44 11.70 -6.93 8.88
N GLN A 45 12.87 -7.15 9.48
CA GLN A 45 12.96 -7.39 10.92
C GLN A 45 12.37 -6.22 11.71
N LEU A 46 12.73 -4.99 11.37
CA LEU A 46 12.26 -3.77 12.04
C LEU A 46 10.74 -3.56 11.85
N PHE A 47 10.19 -3.79 10.65
CA PHE A 47 8.76 -3.68 10.39
C PHE A 47 7.93 -4.60 11.30
N PHE A 48 8.47 -5.78 11.62
CA PHE A 48 7.85 -6.77 12.50
C PHE A 48 8.31 -6.67 13.97
N ASP A 49 9.23 -5.77 14.33
CA ASP A 49 9.76 -5.70 15.69
C ASP A 49 8.86 -4.85 16.61
N PRO A 50 8.13 -5.48 17.55
CA PRO A 50 7.20 -4.75 18.39
C PRO A 50 7.92 -3.90 19.44
N ARG A 51 9.24 -4.08 19.62
CA ARG A 51 10.05 -3.32 20.58
C ARG A 51 10.37 -1.89 20.11
N LEU A 52 9.97 -1.54 18.88
CA LEU A 52 9.90 -0.15 18.43
C LEU A 52 8.71 0.61 19.01
N SER A 53 7.81 -0.06 19.73
CA SER A 53 6.74 0.57 20.51
C SER A 53 7.06 0.60 22.00
N ARG A 54 6.48 1.57 22.70
CA ARG A 54 6.60 1.67 24.16
C ARG A 54 6.10 0.42 24.88
N SER A 55 5.03 -0.18 24.38
CA SER A 55 4.44 -1.40 24.97
C SER A 55 5.24 -2.68 24.70
N GLY A 56 6.16 -2.67 23.72
CA GLY A 56 6.79 -3.89 23.22
C GLY A 56 5.80 -4.86 22.55
N PHE A 57 4.62 -4.38 22.15
CA PHE A 57 3.54 -5.19 21.59
C PHE A 57 3.10 -4.75 20.19
N ILE A 58 3.30 -3.48 19.84
CA ILE A 58 2.87 -2.90 18.56
C ILE A 58 4.07 -2.84 17.61
N SER A 59 3.92 -3.39 16.42
CA SER A 59 4.87 -3.29 15.30
C SER A 59 4.18 -2.59 14.12
N CYS A 60 4.91 -2.30 13.03
CA CYS A 60 4.29 -1.79 11.81
C CYS A 60 3.23 -2.80 11.29
N ASN A 61 3.55 -4.09 11.35
CA ASN A 61 2.64 -5.17 10.95
C ASN A 61 1.37 -5.27 11.83
N SER A 62 1.31 -4.62 12.99
CA SER A 62 0.09 -4.59 13.82
C SER A 62 -1.01 -3.76 13.15
N CYS A 63 -0.65 -2.64 12.52
CA CYS A 63 -1.58 -1.72 11.84
C CYS A 63 -1.60 -1.90 10.31
N HIS A 64 -0.55 -2.53 9.76
CA HIS A 64 -0.35 -2.79 8.35
C HIS A 64 -0.08 -4.28 8.12
N ASN A 65 -1.07 -5.13 8.44
CA ASN A 65 -0.88 -6.57 8.51
C ASN A 65 -0.71 -7.17 7.11
N LEU A 66 0.50 -7.66 6.83
CA LEU A 66 0.84 -8.21 5.51
C LEU A 66 0.11 -9.52 5.18
N SER A 67 -0.48 -10.18 6.18
CA SER A 67 -1.36 -11.33 5.97
C SER A 67 -2.79 -10.94 5.56
N MET A 68 -3.14 -9.65 5.62
CA MET A 68 -4.50 -9.13 5.38
C MET A 68 -4.51 -7.94 4.40
N GLY A 69 -3.59 -7.92 3.44
CA GLY A 69 -3.55 -6.85 2.42
C GLY A 69 -2.87 -5.55 2.89
N GLY A 70 -2.09 -5.59 3.98
CA GLY A 70 -1.25 -4.48 4.43
C GLY A 70 -1.96 -3.37 5.19
N SER A 71 -3.18 -3.62 5.68
CA SER A 71 -3.94 -2.76 6.60
C SER A 71 -4.34 -3.55 7.86
N ASP A 72 -5.02 -2.93 8.82
CA ASP A 72 -5.55 -3.61 10.01
C ASP A 72 -7.02 -4.03 9.86
N ASN A 73 -7.67 -3.64 8.76
CA ASN A 73 -9.09 -3.86 8.49
C ASN A 73 -10.04 -3.34 9.58
N LEU A 74 -9.69 -2.21 10.21
CA LEU A 74 -10.51 -1.51 11.19
C LEU A 74 -10.93 -0.13 10.67
N PRO A 75 -12.02 0.48 11.18
CA PRO A 75 -12.38 1.86 10.83
C PRO A 75 -11.24 2.86 11.10
N SER A 76 -10.49 2.61 12.17
CA SER A 76 -9.31 3.35 12.57
C SER A 76 -8.40 2.44 13.41
N SER A 77 -7.09 2.65 13.36
CA SER A 77 -6.14 1.80 14.07
C SER A 77 -6.29 1.81 15.58
N ILE A 78 -5.88 0.72 16.22
CA ILE A 78 -5.74 0.59 17.67
C ILE A 78 -4.26 0.75 18.03
N GLY A 79 -3.93 1.78 18.81
CA GLY A 79 -2.57 2.05 19.26
C GLY A 79 -2.32 1.70 20.73
N HIS A 80 -1.25 2.30 21.28
CA HIS A 80 -0.86 2.14 22.68
C HIS A 80 -2.01 2.41 23.63
N ASN A 81 -2.14 1.61 24.69
CA ASN A 81 -3.26 1.65 25.64
C ASN A 81 -4.65 1.54 24.98
N TRP A 82 -4.74 0.82 23.86
CA TRP A 82 -5.97 0.60 23.11
C TRP A 82 -6.63 1.90 22.60
N GLN A 83 -5.84 2.95 22.41
CA GLN A 83 -6.35 4.21 21.89
C GLN A 83 -6.87 4.00 20.47
N GLN A 84 -8.04 4.57 20.20
CA GLN A 84 -8.60 4.64 18.87
C GLN A 84 -7.92 5.76 18.08
N GLY A 85 -7.22 5.42 17.00
CA GLY A 85 -6.59 6.37 16.08
C GLY A 85 -7.61 7.28 15.38
N PRO A 86 -7.17 8.41 14.83
CA PRO A 86 -8.08 9.39 14.24
C PRO A 86 -8.53 9.06 12.80
N ILE A 87 -7.93 8.05 12.16
CA ILE A 87 -8.07 7.80 10.72
C ILE A 87 -7.86 6.31 10.39
N ASN A 88 -8.42 5.85 9.28
CA ASN A 88 -8.21 4.52 8.73
C ASN A 88 -6.75 4.32 8.27
N SER A 89 -6.18 3.15 8.57
CA SER A 89 -4.83 2.76 8.18
C SER A 89 -4.78 2.41 6.69
N PRO A 90 -4.07 3.19 5.84
CA PRO A 90 -3.91 2.83 4.44
C PRO A 90 -3.00 1.60 4.30
N THR A 91 -3.12 0.89 3.18
CA THR A 91 -2.21 -0.23 2.91
C THR A 91 -0.77 0.23 2.66
N VAL A 92 0.20 -0.54 3.15
CA VAL A 92 1.63 -0.42 2.76
C VAL A 92 1.92 -1.08 1.40
N LEU A 93 0.99 -1.88 0.86
CA LEU A 93 1.20 -2.54 -0.43
C LEU A 93 1.18 -1.51 -1.56
N ASN A 94 2.23 -1.49 -2.37
CA ASN A 94 2.48 -0.51 -3.43
C ASN A 94 2.60 0.95 -2.93
N SER A 95 2.82 1.18 -1.63
CA SER A 95 2.92 2.54 -1.06
C SER A 95 4.12 3.34 -1.60
N SER A 96 5.15 2.63 -2.10
CA SER A 96 6.31 3.21 -2.79
C SER A 96 5.96 3.95 -4.08
N LEU A 97 4.77 3.71 -4.64
CA LEU A 97 4.27 4.39 -5.84
C LEU A 97 3.48 5.67 -5.53
N ASN A 98 3.24 5.98 -4.26
CA ASN A 98 2.56 7.22 -3.89
C ASN A 98 3.46 8.43 -4.14
N LEU A 99 2.87 9.57 -4.53
CA LEU A 99 3.57 10.86 -4.67
C LEU A 99 4.06 11.43 -3.32
N ALA A 100 3.41 11.03 -2.23
CA ALA A 100 3.64 11.41 -0.84
C ALA A 100 2.93 10.41 0.06
N GLN A 101 3.29 10.33 1.33
CA GLN A 101 2.71 9.40 2.30
C GLN A 101 1.71 10.07 3.24
N PHE A 102 0.92 9.23 3.95
CA PHE A 102 -0.28 9.61 4.70
C PHE A 102 -1.43 10.15 3.82
N TRP A 103 -2.63 10.23 4.41
CA TRP A 103 -3.83 10.74 3.74
C TRP A 103 -3.73 12.22 3.33
N ASP A 104 -3.00 13.03 4.10
CA ASP A 104 -2.79 14.47 3.88
C ASP A 104 -1.49 14.77 3.11
N GLY A 105 -0.65 13.77 2.84
CA GLY A 105 0.61 13.96 2.12
C GLY A 105 1.73 14.58 2.93
N ARG A 106 1.67 14.59 4.26
CA ARG A 106 2.64 15.32 5.10
C ARG A 106 4.06 14.78 5.11
N ALA A 107 4.26 13.54 4.66
CA ALA A 107 5.59 12.94 4.51
C ALA A 107 5.91 12.76 3.02
N ALA A 108 7.08 13.19 2.58
CA ALA A 108 7.46 13.16 1.17
C ALA A 108 7.65 11.73 0.65
N ASP A 109 8.14 10.82 1.48
CA ASP A 109 8.43 9.44 1.11
C ASP A 109 8.26 8.47 2.29
N LEU A 110 8.55 7.18 2.05
CA LEU A 110 8.43 6.11 3.04
C LEU A 110 9.41 6.28 4.21
N LYS A 111 10.62 6.80 3.94
CA LYS A 111 11.64 6.99 4.98
C LYS A 111 11.20 8.06 5.96
N GLU A 112 10.71 9.20 5.45
CA GLU A 112 10.14 10.24 6.30
C GLU A 112 8.89 9.76 7.06
N GLN A 113 8.02 8.99 6.39
CA GLN A 113 6.81 8.43 7.00
C GLN A 113 7.12 7.55 8.20
N ALA A 114 8.10 6.64 8.08
CA ALA A 114 8.41 5.63 9.09
C ALA A 114 8.83 6.21 10.45
N ALA A 115 9.33 7.45 10.49
CA ALA A 115 9.65 8.14 11.74
C ALA A 115 8.40 8.51 12.55
N GLY A 116 7.27 8.76 11.89
CA GLY A 116 6.05 9.26 12.53
C GLY A 116 5.45 8.27 13.54
N PRO A 117 5.09 7.04 13.14
CA PRO A 117 4.39 6.10 14.01
C PRO A 117 5.13 5.72 15.28
N ILE A 118 6.46 5.62 15.21
CA ILE A 118 7.33 5.33 16.36
C ILE A 118 7.10 6.34 17.50
N ALA A 119 6.98 7.62 17.16
CA ALA A 119 6.85 8.71 18.14
C ALA A 119 5.40 9.14 18.42
N ASN A 120 4.43 8.65 17.67
CA ASN A 120 3.04 9.07 17.81
C ASN A 120 2.39 8.44 19.06
N PRO A 121 1.90 9.25 20.02
CA PRO A 121 1.31 8.76 21.28
C PRO A 121 0.03 7.93 21.10
N MET A 122 -0.65 8.06 19.95
CA MET A 122 -1.85 7.28 19.62
C MET A 122 -1.54 6.02 18.79
N GLU A 123 -0.27 5.77 18.45
CA GLU A 123 0.17 4.61 17.66
C GLU A 123 1.16 3.79 18.48
N MET A 124 2.48 3.89 18.23
CA MET A 124 3.51 3.11 18.95
C MET A 124 3.96 3.78 20.25
N ALA A 125 3.63 5.05 20.45
CA ALA A 125 3.80 5.84 21.67
C ALA A 125 5.21 5.83 22.28
N PHE A 126 6.24 5.72 21.45
CA PHE A 126 7.62 5.68 21.89
C PHE A 126 8.34 7.01 21.63
N THR A 127 9.67 7.01 21.75
CA THR A 127 10.50 8.14 21.30
C THR A 127 11.58 7.60 20.39
N HIS A 128 12.06 8.41 19.45
CA HIS A 128 13.14 8.01 18.54
C HIS A 128 14.41 7.60 19.29
N ILE A 129 14.75 8.31 20.37
CA ILE A 129 15.91 8.01 21.22
C ILE A 129 15.76 6.62 21.83
N LEU A 130 14.63 6.34 22.48
CA LEU A 130 14.42 5.05 23.14
C LEU A 130 14.32 3.89 22.14
N ALA A 131 13.72 4.12 20.96
CA ALA A 131 13.69 3.13 19.87
C ALA A 131 15.11 2.75 19.42
N VAL A 132 15.96 3.76 19.19
CA VAL A 132 17.35 3.56 18.83
C VAL A 132 18.15 2.89 19.95
N ASP A 133 17.93 3.26 21.22
CA ASP A 133 18.59 2.63 22.37
C ASP A 133 18.24 1.15 22.52
N VAL A 134 16.98 0.77 22.25
CA VAL A 134 16.56 -0.65 22.17
C VAL A 134 17.37 -1.40 21.13
N LEU A 135 17.51 -0.85 19.91
CA LEU A 135 18.25 -1.51 18.83
C LEU A 135 19.75 -1.58 19.14
N ARG A 136 20.33 -0.51 19.69
CA ARG A 136 21.75 -0.45 20.10
C ARG A 136 22.06 -1.42 21.23
N SER A 137 21.11 -1.77 22.08
CA SER A 137 21.35 -2.74 23.15
C SER A 137 21.45 -4.19 22.65
N ILE A 138 21.12 -4.46 21.37
CA ILE A 138 21.02 -5.82 20.81
C ILE A 138 22.22 -6.06 19.87
N PRO A 139 23.18 -6.93 20.22
CA PRO A 139 24.41 -7.14 19.44
C PRO A 139 24.15 -7.47 17.96
N GLN A 140 23.17 -8.32 17.68
CA GLN A 140 22.85 -8.75 16.32
C GLN A 140 22.33 -7.60 15.47
N TYR A 141 21.55 -6.66 16.03
CA TYR A 141 21.15 -5.48 15.28
C TYR A 141 22.36 -4.60 14.99
N ARG A 142 23.24 -4.34 15.97
CA ARG A 142 24.48 -3.57 15.73
C ARG A 142 25.31 -4.17 14.60
N GLU A 143 25.46 -5.49 14.57
CA GLU A 143 26.16 -6.21 13.51
C GLU A 143 25.48 -6.02 12.14
N SER A 144 24.15 -6.19 12.06
CA SER A 144 23.38 -5.98 10.84
C SER A 144 23.47 -4.54 10.33
N PHE A 145 23.30 -3.54 11.19
CA PHE A 145 23.42 -2.12 10.82
C PHE A 145 24.84 -1.77 10.36
N LYS A 146 25.88 -2.28 11.03
CA LYS A 146 27.27 -2.09 10.61
C LYS A 146 27.55 -2.76 9.26
N ALA A 147 26.98 -3.94 9.02
CA ALA A 147 27.13 -4.66 7.77
C ALA A 147 26.49 -3.91 6.59
N VAL A 148 25.27 -3.38 6.77
CA VAL A 148 24.50 -2.66 5.74
C VAL A 148 25.06 -1.26 5.51
N TYR A 149 25.22 -0.45 6.56
CA TYR A 149 25.50 0.98 6.45
C TYR A 149 26.96 1.37 6.66
N LYS A 150 27.82 0.44 7.10
CA LYS A 150 29.23 0.69 7.44
C LYS A 150 29.40 1.75 8.54
N ILE A 151 28.47 1.78 9.49
CA ILE A 151 28.45 2.67 10.66
C ILE A 151 28.80 1.91 11.94
N ASP A 152 29.25 2.63 12.96
CA ASP A 152 29.49 2.06 14.30
C ASP A 152 28.34 2.34 15.29
N GLU A 153 27.47 3.31 14.98
CA GLU A 153 26.37 3.74 15.84
C GLU A 153 25.09 3.87 15.02
N ILE A 154 24.02 3.19 15.44
CA ILE A 154 22.70 3.21 14.79
C ILE A 154 22.04 4.56 15.06
N THR A 155 21.46 5.22 14.05
CA THR A 155 20.58 6.37 14.25
C THR A 155 19.17 6.10 13.71
N LEU A 156 18.23 7.03 13.94
CA LEU A 156 16.88 6.91 13.38
C LEU A 156 16.90 6.91 11.84
N ASP A 157 17.88 7.59 11.22
CA ASP A 157 17.98 7.68 9.77
C ASP A 157 18.14 6.29 9.15
N GLU A 158 19.05 5.45 9.67
CA GLU A 158 19.25 4.10 9.14
C GLU A 158 18.09 3.15 9.47
N VAL A 159 17.41 3.36 10.60
CA VAL A 159 16.22 2.59 10.98
C VAL A 159 15.10 2.81 9.97
N THR A 160 14.80 4.08 9.68
CA THR A 160 13.75 4.46 8.73
C THR A 160 14.13 4.14 7.29
N ASP A 161 15.41 4.28 6.92
CA ASP A 161 15.92 3.88 5.60
C ASP A 161 15.75 2.37 5.36
N ALA A 162 16.06 1.54 6.36
CA ALA A 162 15.92 0.09 6.26
C ALA A 162 14.45 -0.32 6.11
N ILE A 163 13.56 0.24 6.95
CA ILE A 163 12.11 -0.01 6.87
C ILE A 163 11.58 0.37 5.48
N ALA A 164 11.91 1.58 5.00
CA ALA A 164 11.50 2.05 3.68
C ALA A 164 12.01 1.14 2.56
N GLU A 165 13.24 0.62 2.64
CA GLU A 165 13.76 -0.32 1.65
C GLU A 165 12.98 -1.63 1.63
N PHE A 166 12.58 -2.15 2.79
CA PHE A 166 11.68 -3.29 2.85
C PHE A 166 10.31 -2.97 2.24
N GLU A 167 9.71 -1.83 2.57
CA GLU A 167 8.41 -1.42 2.04
C GLU A 167 8.39 -1.25 0.52
N LYS A 168 9.50 -0.80 -0.08
CA LYS A 168 9.64 -0.77 -1.56
C LYS A 168 9.51 -2.15 -2.20
N THR A 169 9.81 -3.23 -1.47
CA THR A 169 9.62 -4.59 -1.97
C THR A 169 8.17 -5.07 -1.91
N LEU A 170 7.31 -4.38 -1.16
CA LEU A 170 5.90 -4.74 -0.95
C LEU A 170 5.00 -4.30 -2.11
N VAL A 171 5.46 -4.51 -3.35
CA VAL A 171 4.62 -4.38 -4.54
C VAL A 171 3.84 -5.67 -4.80
N THR A 172 2.69 -5.57 -5.46
CA THR A 172 1.82 -6.72 -5.75
C THR A 172 1.62 -6.89 -7.25
N PRO A 173 2.60 -7.51 -7.96
CA PRO A 173 2.49 -7.74 -9.40
C PRO A 173 1.46 -8.82 -9.71
N ASN A 174 1.25 -9.07 -11.00
CA ASN A 174 0.47 -10.21 -11.52
C ASN A 174 -0.98 -10.29 -11.00
N SER A 175 -1.61 -9.14 -10.74
CA SER A 175 -3.07 -9.12 -10.63
C SER A 175 -3.68 -9.61 -11.95
N ARG A 176 -4.89 -10.17 -11.92
CA ARG A 176 -5.56 -10.62 -13.15
C ARG A 176 -5.70 -9.49 -14.17
N PHE A 177 -5.94 -8.26 -13.69
CA PHE A 177 -5.96 -7.09 -14.57
C PHE A 177 -4.59 -6.80 -15.22
N ASP A 178 -3.49 -6.97 -14.49
CA ASP A 178 -2.15 -6.80 -15.04
C ASP A 178 -1.81 -7.86 -16.08
N LEU A 179 -2.27 -9.10 -15.89
CA LEU A 179 -2.13 -10.16 -16.88
C LEU A 179 -2.91 -9.83 -18.16
N TRP A 180 -4.13 -9.30 -18.02
CA TRP A 180 -4.91 -8.80 -19.15
C TRP A 180 -4.22 -7.65 -19.89
N LEU A 181 -3.70 -6.66 -19.16
CA LEU A 181 -2.92 -5.56 -19.74
C LEU A 181 -1.66 -6.06 -20.48
N LYS A 182 -1.06 -7.17 -20.03
CA LYS A 182 0.08 -7.83 -20.67
C LYS A 182 -0.28 -8.72 -21.86
N GLY A 183 -1.57 -8.82 -22.22
CA GLY A 183 -2.06 -9.51 -23.41
C GLY A 183 -2.78 -10.85 -23.15
N ASP A 184 -2.96 -11.26 -21.91
CA ASP A 184 -3.76 -12.45 -21.57
C ASP A 184 -5.26 -12.09 -21.58
N ALA A 185 -5.89 -12.24 -22.74
CA ALA A 185 -7.29 -11.90 -22.94
C ALA A 185 -8.27 -12.72 -22.05
N GLU A 186 -7.84 -13.86 -21.51
CA GLU A 186 -8.67 -14.73 -20.67
C GLU A 186 -8.48 -14.47 -19.16
N ALA A 187 -7.54 -13.60 -18.78
CA ALA A 187 -7.25 -13.31 -17.37
C ALA A 187 -8.41 -12.64 -16.62
N ILE A 188 -9.28 -11.92 -17.34
CA ILE A 188 -10.49 -11.30 -16.79
C ILE A 188 -11.72 -11.69 -17.61
N THR A 189 -12.89 -11.72 -16.96
CA THR A 189 -14.16 -12.05 -17.60
C THR A 189 -14.72 -10.88 -18.40
N LYS A 190 -15.71 -11.15 -19.26
CA LYS A 190 -16.44 -10.10 -19.99
C LYS A 190 -17.07 -9.06 -19.04
N THR A 191 -17.66 -9.50 -17.92
CA THR A 191 -18.27 -8.61 -16.93
C THR A 191 -17.24 -7.67 -16.29
N GLU A 192 -16.04 -8.17 -16.02
CA GLU A 192 -14.95 -7.39 -15.44
C GLU A 192 -14.38 -6.40 -16.46
N LEU A 193 -14.26 -6.79 -17.73
CA LEU A 193 -13.87 -5.89 -18.80
C LEU A 193 -14.91 -4.78 -19.00
N GLU A 194 -16.21 -5.11 -19.01
CA GLU A 194 -17.29 -4.11 -19.03
C GLU A 194 -17.22 -3.17 -17.82
N GLY A 195 -16.82 -3.69 -16.65
CA GLY A 195 -16.55 -2.90 -15.45
C GLY A 195 -15.40 -1.91 -15.61
N TYR A 196 -14.30 -2.33 -16.24
CA TYR A 196 -13.17 -1.47 -16.53
C TYR A 196 -13.53 -0.36 -17.54
N GLU A 197 -14.22 -0.72 -18.62
CA GLU A 197 -14.68 0.27 -19.61
C GLU A 197 -15.67 1.26 -19.00
N LEU A 198 -16.54 0.81 -18.11
CA LEU A 198 -17.42 1.70 -17.35
C LEU A 198 -16.61 2.62 -16.42
N PHE A 199 -15.66 2.07 -15.65
CA PHE A 199 -14.77 2.83 -14.78
C PHE A 199 -14.01 3.94 -15.53
N LYS A 200 -13.54 3.64 -16.75
CA LYS A 200 -12.95 4.64 -17.65
C LYS A 200 -13.96 5.69 -18.09
N SER A 201 -15.06 5.25 -18.70
CA SER A 201 -16.01 6.14 -19.40
C SER A 201 -16.77 7.10 -18.48
N ILE A 202 -17.01 6.72 -17.22
CA ILE A 202 -17.68 7.62 -16.26
C ILE A 202 -16.72 8.63 -15.61
N GLY A 203 -15.41 8.40 -15.72
CA GLY A 203 -14.38 9.37 -15.33
C GLY A 203 -13.56 9.00 -14.09
N CYS A 204 -13.67 7.79 -13.53
CA CYS A 204 -12.90 7.40 -12.34
C CYS A 204 -11.38 7.50 -12.59
N VAL A 205 -10.94 7.19 -13.81
CA VAL A 205 -9.53 7.28 -14.23
C VAL A 205 -8.97 8.70 -14.27
N ALA A 206 -9.79 9.74 -14.12
CA ALA A 206 -9.27 11.10 -13.96
C ALA A 206 -8.46 11.26 -12.67
N CYS A 207 -8.81 10.50 -11.62
CA CYS A 207 -8.13 10.51 -10.32
C CYS A 207 -7.38 9.20 -10.05
N HIS A 208 -7.93 8.06 -10.48
CA HIS A 208 -7.39 6.72 -10.25
C HIS A 208 -6.74 6.17 -11.52
N ASN A 209 -5.48 6.52 -11.76
CA ASN A 209 -4.71 6.12 -12.95
C ASN A 209 -3.25 5.79 -12.59
N GLY A 210 -2.47 5.43 -13.61
CA GLY A 210 -1.09 4.98 -13.46
C GLY A 210 -0.99 3.57 -12.86
N PRO A 211 0.22 3.10 -12.53
CA PRO A 211 0.44 1.74 -12.07
C PRO A 211 -0.38 1.36 -10.82
N ALA A 212 -0.52 2.29 -9.87
CA ALA A 212 -1.25 2.08 -8.62
C ALA A 212 -2.76 2.40 -8.69
N LEU A 213 -3.28 2.84 -9.86
CA LEU A 213 -4.69 3.28 -9.99
C LEU A 213 -5.06 4.31 -8.90
N GLY A 214 -4.21 5.32 -8.73
CA GLY A 214 -4.26 6.27 -7.63
C GLY A 214 -2.88 6.53 -7.04
N GLY A 215 -2.82 7.23 -5.92
CA GLY A 215 -1.58 7.55 -5.22
C GLY A 215 -0.78 8.71 -5.82
N ASN A 216 -1.20 9.30 -6.94
CA ASN A 216 -0.41 10.27 -7.71
C ASN A 216 -0.95 11.71 -7.71
N SER A 217 -2.03 11.99 -6.97
CA SER A 217 -2.58 13.33 -6.80
C SER A 217 -3.34 13.50 -5.49
N PHE A 218 -3.62 14.76 -5.12
CA PHE A 218 -4.54 15.13 -4.06
C PHE A 218 -5.85 15.61 -4.67
N GLN A 219 -6.98 15.03 -4.26
CA GLN A 219 -8.30 15.38 -4.78
C GLN A 219 -9.27 15.63 -3.64
N LYS A 220 -10.28 16.47 -3.91
CA LYS A 220 -11.36 16.75 -2.96
C LYS A 220 -12.19 15.48 -2.74
N MET A 221 -12.40 15.09 -1.49
CA MET A 221 -13.43 14.14 -1.13
C MET A 221 -14.78 14.87 -1.09
N GLY A 222 -15.67 14.54 -2.03
CA GLY A 222 -16.92 15.25 -2.23
C GLY A 222 -16.78 16.49 -3.12
N LEU A 223 -16.40 16.27 -4.39
CA LEU A 223 -16.22 17.32 -5.40
C LEU A 223 -17.54 17.92 -5.88
N VAL A 224 -18.56 17.08 -6.09
CA VAL A 224 -19.90 17.46 -6.58
C VAL A 224 -20.87 17.63 -5.40
N GLU A 225 -20.87 16.67 -4.48
CA GLU A 225 -21.66 16.69 -3.25
C GLU A 225 -20.74 16.46 -2.05
N PRO A 226 -21.02 17.08 -0.89
CA PRO A 226 -20.15 16.93 0.28
C PRO A 226 -20.14 15.49 0.80
N TYR A 227 -18.97 15.04 1.24
CA TYR A 227 -18.86 13.82 2.03
C TYR A 227 -19.25 14.11 3.48
N GLU A 228 -20.37 13.54 3.92
CA GLU A 228 -20.83 13.68 5.30
C GLU A 228 -20.10 12.69 6.20
N THR A 229 -19.30 13.21 7.13
CA THR A 229 -18.58 12.39 8.12
C THR A 229 -18.48 13.14 9.45
N SER A 230 -18.44 12.38 10.55
CA SER A 230 -18.10 12.90 11.88
C SER A 230 -16.59 12.88 12.14
N ASN A 231 -15.79 12.32 11.23
CA ASN A 231 -14.34 12.32 11.34
C ASN A 231 -13.81 13.77 11.18
N PRO A 232 -12.98 14.28 12.10
CA PRO A 232 -12.51 15.67 12.06
C PRO A 232 -11.35 15.90 11.07
N ALA A 233 -10.89 14.89 10.34
CA ALA A 233 -9.73 15.03 9.45
C ALA A 233 -9.98 16.08 8.35
N GLU A 234 -9.14 17.11 8.32
CA GLU A 234 -9.27 18.21 7.36
C GLU A 234 -8.55 17.94 6.03
N GLY A 235 -7.82 16.83 5.93
CA GLY A 235 -6.94 16.51 4.81
C GLY A 235 -5.76 17.48 4.70
N VAL A 236 -5.39 17.84 3.47
CA VAL A 236 -4.25 18.74 3.18
C VAL A 236 -4.40 20.10 3.88
N ALA A 237 -5.62 20.59 4.14
CA ALA A 237 -5.83 21.83 4.88
C ALA A 237 -5.27 21.81 6.31
N GLY A 238 -5.20 20.65 6.96
CA GLY A 238 -4.59 20.53 8.29
C GLY A 238 -3.09 20.88 8.28
N LEU A 239 -2.43 20.79 7.12
CA LEU A 239 -1.04 21.17 6.91
C LEU A 239 -0.91 22.61 6.39
N THR A 240 -1.75 23.00 5.43
CA THR A 240 -1.59 24.27 4.71
C THR A 240 -2.31 25.44 5.40
N GLY A 241 -3.29 25.17 6.25
CA GLY A 241 -4.21 26.16 6.82
C GLY A 241 -5.15 26.81 5.80
N LYS A 242 -5.14 26.35 4.54
CA LYS A 242 -5.94 26.94 3.45
C LYS A 242 -7.26 26.21 3.32
N ASP A 243 -8.37 26.94 3.42
CA ASP A 243 -9.71 26.38 3.26
C ASP A 243 -9.94 25.76 1.86
N ALA A 244 -9.26 26.29 0.83
CA ALA A 244 -9.26 25.72 -0.52
C ALA A 244 -8.71 24.29 -0.61
N ASP A 245 -7.94 23.84 0.40
CA ASP A 245 -7.40 22.48 0.49
C ASP A 245 -8.21 21.58 1.45
N ARG A 246 -9.29 22.11 2.05
CA ARG A 246 -10.10 21.36 3.02
C ARG A 246 -10.69 20.14 2.37
N PHE A 247 -10.58 19.00 3.02
CA PHE A 247 -11.00 17.69 2.51
C PHE A 247 -10.36 17.30 1.17
N LYS A 248 -9.22 17.90 0.80
CA LYS A 248 -8.35 17.28 -0.18
C LYS A 248 -7.54 16.19 0.51
N PHE A 249 -7.55 15.01 -0.06
CA PHE A 249 -6.78 13.87 0.42
C PHE A 249 -5.98 13.29 -0.73
N LYS A 250 -4.87 12.61 -0.43
CA LYS A 250 -4.18 11.79 -1.40
C LYS A 250 -5.17 10.76 -1.92
N VAL A 251 -5.32 10.66 -3.24
CA VAL A 251 -6.14 9.62 -3.87
C VAL A 251 -5.54 8.26 -3.50
N PRO A 252 -6.26 7.34 -2.84
CA PRO A 252 -5.70 6.04 -2.49
C PRO A 252 -5.43 5.19 -3.73
N THR A 253 -4.46 4.28 -3.64
CA THR A 253 -4.32 3.16 -4.60
C THR A 253 -5.59 2.32 -4.58
N LEU A 254 -6.01 1.82 -5.75
CA LEU A 254 -7.07 0.81 -5.85
C LEU A 254 -6.52 -0.61 -6.03
N ARG A 255 -5.19 -0.78 -6.10
CA ARG A 255 -4.56 -2.10 -6.01
C ARG A 255 -4.89 -2.74 -4.67
N ASN A 256 -5.29 -4.01 -4.70
CA ASN A 256 -5.71 -4.78 -3.52
C ASN A 256 -6.88 -4.18 -2.73
N VAL A 257 -7.70 -3.30 -3.34
CA VAL A 257 -8.84 -2.67 -2.64
C VAL A 257 -9.83 -3.69 -2.07
N GLU A 258 -9.94 -4.88 -2.68
CA GLU A 258 -10.73 -5.99 -2.14
C GLU A 258 -10.30 -6.43 -0.72
N LEU A 259 -9.04 -6.25 -0.37
CA LEU A 259 -8.44 -6.70 0.88
C LEU A 259 -8.40 -5.62 1.97
N THR A 260 -8.69 -4.36 1.64
CA THR A 260 -8.43 -3.20 2.51
C THR A 260 -9.70 -2.48 2.95
N TYR A 261 -10.78 -3.24 3.20
CA TYR A 261 -11.96 -2.72 3.88
C TYR A 261 -11.65 -2.43 5.37
N PRO A 262 -12.38 -1.54 6.05
CA PRO A 262 -13.36 -0.62 5.49
C PRO A 262 -12.71 0.55 4.73
N TYR A 263 -13.51 1.23 3.91
CA TYR A 263 -13.07 2.20 2.92
C TYR A 263 -13.23 3.66 3.40
N PHE A 264 -12.51 4.54 2.67
CA PHE A 264 -12.33 5.97 2.95
C PHE A 264 -11.52 6.25 4.22
N HIS A 265 -11.13 7.51 4.38
CA HIS A 265 -10.24 7.93 5.46
C HIS A 265 -10.84 7.71 6.85
N ASP A 266 -12.16 7.68 6.97
CA ASP A 266 -12.88 7.44 8.23
C ASP A 266 -13.31 5.98 8.42
N GLY A 267 -13.06 5.11 7.43
CA GLY A 267 -13.39 3.69 7.51
C GLY A 267 -14.87 3.41 7.71
N ALA A 268 -15.75 4.25 7.16
CA ALA A 268 -17.20 4.19 7.41
C ALA A 268 -17.92 3.09 6.61
N TYR A 269 -17.35 2.64 5.48
CA TYR A 269 -18.02 1.73 4.55
C TYR A 269 -17.29 0.40 4.46
N TRP A 270 -17.99 -0.71 4.66
CA TRP A 270 -17.40 -2.05 4.65
C TRP A 270 -17.52 -2.77 3.32
N LYS A 271 -18.47 -2.34 2.47
CA LYS A 271 -18.73 -2.96 1.18
C LYS A 271 -18.14 -2.11 0.06
N LEU A 272 -17.51 -2.79 -0.89
CA LEU A 272 -16.89 -2.13 -2.03
C LEU A 272 -17.95 -1.50 -2.93
N GLU A 273 -19.09 -2.18 -3.06
CA GLU A 273 -20.27 -1.75 -3.82
C GLU A 273 -20.81 -0.41 -3.30
N GLU A 274 -20.91 -0.25 -1.97
CA GLU A 274 -21.34 1.01 -1.32
C GLU A 274 -20.33 2.13 -1.60
N SER A 275 -19.04 1.81 -1.57
CA SER A 275 -17.97 2.79 -1.82
C SER A 275 -17.95 3.26 -3.29
N VAL A 276 -18.23 2.35 -4.23
CA VAL A 276 -18.38 2.66 -5.67
C VAL A 276 -19.56 3.60 -5.90
N ASP A 277 -20.73 3.30 -5.32
CA ASP A 277 -21.92 4.17 -5.43
C ASP A 277 -21.66 5.57 -4.88
N ILE A 278 -21.03 5.65 -3.70
CA ILE A 278 -20.69 6.91 -3.06
C ILE A 278 -19.70 7.72 -3.90
N MET A 279 -18.65 7.09 -4.42
CA MET A 279 -17.69 7.79 -5.28
C MET A 279 -18.34 8.29 -6.57
N ALA A 280 -19.19 7.48 -7.21
CA ALA A 280 -19.91 7.89 -8.41
C ALA A 280 -20.80 9.11 -8.15
N ARG A 281 -21.52 9.12 -7.03
CA ARG A 281 -22.39 10.25 -6.66
C ARG A 281 -21.59 11.48 -6.26
N LEU A 282 -20.73 11.36 -5.24
CA LEU A 282 -20.06 12.50 -4.62
C LEU A 282 -19.00 13.15 -5.50
N GLN A 283 -18.35 12.36 -6.37
CA GLN A 283 -17.24 12.86 -7.20
C GLN A 283 -17.65 13.16 -8.63
N LEU A 284 -18.64 12.44 -9.17
CA LEU A 284 -19.01 12.50 -10.59
C LEU A 284 -20.47 12.95 -10.81
N GLY A 285 -21.28 13.08 -9.75
CA GLY A 285 -22.71 13.39 -9.87
C GLY A 285 -23.49 12.29 -10.60
N ARG A 286 -23.00 11.05 -10.57
CA ARG A 286 -23.58 9.91 -11.28
C ARG A 286 -24.35 9.03 -10.29
N LYS A 287 -25.56 8.64 -10.69
CA LYS A 287 -26.30 7.57 -10.02
C LYS A 287 -26.17 6.31 -10.85
N LEU A 288 -25.49 5.31 -10.32
CA LEU A 288 -25.29 4.02 -10.99
C LEU A 288 -26.44 3.07 -10.65
N SER A 289 -26.75 2.17 -11.58
CA SER A 289 -27.60 1.00 -11.32
C SER A 289 -26.83 -0.07 -10.55
N GLU A 290 -27.55 -1.01 -9.93
CA GLU A 290 -26.93 -2.16 -9.24
C GLU A 290 -26.05 -2.99 -10.18
N GLU A 291 -26.46 -3.13 -11.45
CA GLU A 291 -25.67 -3.83 -12.46
C GLU A 291 -24.34 -3.12 -12.75
N GLU A 292 -24.37 -1.80 -12.91
CA GLU A 292 -23.18 -0.97 -13.13
C GLU A 292 -22.22 -1.01 -11.94
N ILE A 293 -22.75 -0.90 -10.72
CA ILE A 293 -21.97 -1.05 -9.48
C ILE A 293 -21.33 -2.43 -9.41
N GLY A 294 -22.09 -3.48 -9.72
CA GLY A 294 -21.60 -4.86 -9.75
C GLY A 294 -20.46 -5.06 -10.76
N LYS A 295 -20.56 -4.46 -11.95
CA LYS A 295 -19.51 -4.52 -12.98
C LYS A 295 -18.23 -3.81 -12.54
N ILE A 296 -18.32 -2.58 -12.05
CA ILE A 296 -17.14 -1.84 -11.54
C ILE A 296 -16.51 -2.59 -10.38
N THR A 297 -17.31 -3.11 -9.45
CA THR A 297 -16.81 -3.87 -8.31
C THR A 297 -16.10 -5.15 -8.75
N ALA A 298 -16.64 -5.86 -9.75
CA ALA A 298 -15.98 -7.03 -10.34
C ALA A 298 -14.62 -6.65 -10.94
N PHE A 299 -14.54 -5.53 -11.68
CA PHE A 299 -13.28 -4.97 -12.15
C PHE A 299 -12.31 -4.68 -11.00
N LEU A 300 -12.73 -3.98 -9.95
CA LEU A 300 -11.86 -3.61 -8.83
C LEU A 300 -11.25 -4.83 -8.12
N LYS A 301 -11.99 -5.95 -8.03
CA LYS A 301 -11.47 -7.22 -7.48
C LYS A 301 -10.37 -7.85 -8.35
N THR A 302 -10.31 -7.53 -9.65
CA THR A 302 -9.22 -7.98 -10.53
C THR A 302 -7.89 -7.27 -10.26
N LEU A 303 -7.90 -6.23 -9.42
CA LEU A 303 -6.73 -5.43 -9.03
C LEU A 303 -5.97 -6.01 -7.83
N THR A 304 -6.45 -7.11 -7.24
CA THR A 304 -5.72 -7.86 -6.21
C THR A 304 -4.55 -8.60 -6.86
N GLY A 305 -3.32 -8.20 -6.50
CA GLY A 305 -2.09 -8.79 -7.01
C GLY A 305 -1.58 -9.95 -6.13
N GLU A 306 -0.46 -10.53 -6.54
CA GLU A 306 0.28 -11.48 -5.71
C GLU A 306 0.71 -10.81 -4.40
N GLN A 307 0.29 -11.37 -3.27
CA GLN A 307 0.64 -10.82 -1.96
C GLN A 307 2.11 -11.13 -1.61
N PRO A 308 2.76 -10.30 -0.77
CA PRO A 308 4.14 -10.55 -0.36
C PRO A 308 4.33 -11.95 0.23
N SER A 309 5.37 -12.65 -0.22
CA SER A 309 5.69 -14.01 0.22
C SER A 309 7.13 -14.09 0.67
N PHE A 310 7.32 -14.29 1.97
CA PHE A 310 8.62 -14.45 2.61
C PHE A 310 8.48 -15.21 3.92
N ALA A 311 9.58 -15.73 4.44
CA ALA A 311 9.60 -16.29 5.79
C ALA A 311 9.43 -15.19 6.84
N LEU A 312 8.57 -15.45 7.85
CA LEU A 312 8.43 -14.60 9.02
C LEU A 312 9.82 -14.32 9.64
N PRO A 313 10.19 -13.05 9.90
CA PRO A 313 11.51 -12.74 10.42
C PRO A 313 11.69 -13.32 11.84
N ILE A 314 12.86 -13.90 12.08
CA ILE A 314 13.27 -14.31 13.43
C ILE A 314 14.05 -13.14 14.05
N LEU A 315 13.43 -12.45 15.00
CA LEU A 315 14.01 -11.29 15.64
C LEU A 315 15.08 -11.70 16.68
N PRO A 316 16.19 -10.94 16.81
CA PRO A 316 17.18 -11.20 17.84
C PRO A 316 16.61 -10.96 19.24
N PRO A 317 17.01 -11.74 20.27
CA PRO A 317 16.45 -11.61 21.61
C PRO A 317 16.88 -10.29 22.28
N SER A 318 16.04 -9.79 23.18
CA SER A 318 16.45 -8.72 24.10
C SER A 318 17.48 -9.25 25.11
N HIS A 319 18.31 -8.36 25.63
CA HIS A 319 19.33 -8.64 26.64
C HIS A 319 19.07 -7.86 27.94
N ASN A 320 19.93 -8.04 28.94
CA ASN A 320 19.79 -7.37 30.24
C ASN A 320 19.77 -5.85 30.14
N ASP A 321 20.52 -5.30 29.18
CA ASP A 321 20.65 -3.85 28.96
C ASP A 321 19.56 -3.30 28.03
N THR A 322 18.68 -4.16 27.48
CA THR A 322 17.57 -3.69 26.65
C THR A 322 16.54 -2.99 27.51
N PRO A 323 16.16 -1.73 27.17
CA PRO A 323 15.04 -1.06 27.81
C PRO A 323 13.80 -1.96 27.85
N ARG A 324 13.18 -2.06 29.03
CA ARG A 324 12.02 -2.94 29.22
C ARG A 324 10.78 -2.31 28.58
N PRO A 325 9.87 -3.13 28.01
CA PRO A 325 8.60 -2.64 27.54
C PRO A 325 7.76 -2.08 28.71
N GLN A 326 6.98 -1.05 28.42
CA GLN A 326 6.07 -0.37 29.34
C GLN A 326 4.62 -0.50 28.83
N PRO A 327 4.01 -1.70 28.84
CA PRO A 327 2.69 -1.93 28.24
C PRO A 327 1.52 -1.31 29.00
N PHE A 328 1.72 -0.89 30.25
CA PHE A 328 0.66 -0.39 31.13
C PHE A 328 0.98 0.98 31.76
N GLU A 329 2.03 1.65 31.26
CA GLU A 329 2.42 3.02 31.63
C GLU A 329 2.11 4.05 30.53
#